data_AF-A0A9N9WEZ4-F1
#
_entry.id   AF-A0A9N9WEZ4-F1
#
_cell.length_a   1.000
_cell.length_b   1.000
_cell.length_c   1.000
_cell.angle_alpha   90.00
_cell.angle_beta   90.00
_cell.angle_gamma   90.00
#
_symmetry.space_group_name_H-M   'P 1'
#
loop_
_entity.id
_entity.type
_entity.pdbx_description
1 polymer ?
#
loop_
_entity_poly.entity_id
_entity_poly.type
_entity_poly.pdbx_seq_one_letter_code
_entity_poly.pdbx_strand_id
1 'polypeptide(L)'
;MAGARALVAACCCWWWLTITAATELDLLGALSLHNTSRSGVTVAPGMQPQRTAYTLEGDTRSLQVEGSAYERATELLRRSPEFTVLAALRQEPANSGTILSFSHGYNRYLEVQSSGRRDEVRLHYVAAGTATARVETFPFRLADGAWHRLALSVSGAQATLLVDCHPLYRRLIPPPDRNFSQPQLALWVGQRNSKHSLFKGTLQDVRLVSGPHGYLTQCPGLDSECPTCGQFALLQATVQELTSHIHDLSLKLLSAESRLSRLEQCDCQKSCYSNGTVHADGATWQSDCNRCSCVHGEITCRPVECERAECKNPVIHPGECCPTCLKRCLLMGTLYEHGDRYTPKQCAVTCVCHDGNMQCGRVNPEKNCPKLPCDIKDQFSVPGECCKFCPGVDYCSMGHSCDENATCMNLNTKYTCTCNQGFQGDGLTCEDVDECQEEGGLRGHHCHSNTRCVNVVGSYVCQCLPGYERKDKFNCYEVTICTGGCLNGGVCEAPEQCKCPHGFAGSRCERDVDECVTAAHPGDMPACGPRALCVNTPGSYYCVCRAGYRRDTHLDYCEGNIVPS
;
A
#
# COMPACT_ATOMS: atom_id res chain seq x y z
N MET A 1 60.86 -21.97 -16.56
CA MET A 1 60.59 -23.23 -15.81
C MET A 1 60.11 -22.81 -14.43
N ALA A 2 58.83 -22.53 -14.23
CA ALA A 2 57.68 -23.44 -14.23
C ALA A 2 57.62 -24.29 -12.94
N GLY A 3 56.55 -24.07 -12.17
CA GLY A 3 55.92 -25.09 -11.32
C GLY A 3 56.27 -25.06 -9.84
N ALA A 4 55.48 -24.33 -9.04
CA ALA A 4 55.08 -24.74 -7.67
C ALA A 4 54.16 -23.69 -6.99
N ARG A 5 52.96 -23.46 -7.52
CA ARG A 5 51.85 -22.82 -6.77
C ARG A 5 50.50 -23.30 -7.29
N ALA A 6 50.19 -24.56 -7.07
CA ALA A 6 48.84 -25.10 -7.17
C ALA A 6 48.84 -26.50 -6.55
N LEU A 7 48.57 -26.63 -5.24
CA LEU A 7 48.18 -27.92 -4.63
C LEU A 7 47.69 -27.85 -3.16
N VAL A 8 47.17 -26.70 -2.67
CA VAL A 8 46.57 -26.64 -1.32
C VAL A 8 45.11 -26.12 -1.32
N ALA A 9 44.52 -25.82 -2.47
CA ALA A 9 43.14 -25.31 -2.58
C ALA A 9 42.14 -26.31 -3.19
N ALA A 10 42.42 -27.62 -3.13
CA ALA A 10 41.61 -28.63 -3.83
C ALA A 10 41.03 -29.73 -2.92
N CYS A 11 40.90 -29.50 -1.60
CA CYS A 11 40.31 -30.49 -0.69
C CYS A 11 39.10 -29.99 0.13
N CYS A 12 38.66 -28.74 -0.02
CA CYS A 12 37.44 -28.22 0.64
C CYS A 12 36.24 -28.02 -0.29
N CYS A 13 36.38 -28.23 -1.61
CA CYS A 13 35.28 -28.04 -2.57
C CYS A 13 34.55 -29.33 -2.99
N TRP A 14 34.86 -30.48 -2.40
CA TRP A 14 34.21 -31.76 -2.74
C TRP A 14 33.21 -32.27 -1.69
N TRP A 15 33.02 -31.54 -0.59
CA TRP A 15 32.00 -31.86 0.43
C TRP A 15 30.88 -30.81 0.54
N TRP A 16 30.83 -29.83 -0.39
CA TRP A 16 29.74 -28.84 -0.50
C TRP A 16 28.96 -28.97 -1.82
N LEU A 17 29.01 -30.15 -2.45
CA LEU A 17 28.12 -30.54 -3.55
C LEU A 17 26.94 -31.38 -3.05
N THR A 18 26.40 -31.02 -1.89
CA THR A 18 25.12 -31.54 -1.40
C THR A 18 24.04 -30.47 -1.54
N ILE A 19 23.34 -30.54 -2.67
CA ILE A 19 21.94 -30.13 -2.88
C ILE A 19 21.61 -28.70 -2.43
N THR A 20 21.91 -27.70 -3.27
CA THR A 20 21.07 -26.51 -3.32
C THR A 20 19.69 -26.94 -3.80
N ALA A 21 18.74 -27.12 -2.88
CA ALA A 21 17.36 -27.42 -3.22
C ALA A 21 16.81 -26.27 -4.08
N ALA A 22 16.30 -26.60 -5.27
CA ALA A 22 15.67 -25.61 -6.13
C ALA A 22 14.50 -24.94 -5.40
N THR A 23 14.47 -23.61 -5.42
CA THR A 23 13.44 -22.76 -4.79
C THR A 23 12.12 -22.74 -5.58
N GLU A 24 12.10 -23.37 -6.76
CA GLU A 24 10.97 -23.45 -7.67
C GLU A 24 10.87 -24.87 -8.26
N LEU A 25 9.63 -25.30 -8.47
CA LEU A 25 9.30 -26.55 -9.13
C LEU A 25 8.19 -26.35 -10.17
N ASP A 26 8.49 -26.69 -11.43
CA ASP A 26 7.51 -26.75 -12.52
C ASP A 26 6.78 -28.09 -12.52
N LEU A 27 5.49 -28.05 -12.20
CA LEU A 27 4.65 -29.22 -12.04
C LEU A 27 4.06 -29.69 -13.37
N LEU A 28 3.80 -28.78 -14.32
CA LEU A 28 3.38 -29.19 -15.66
C LEU A 28 4.56 -29.83 -16.43
N GLY A 29 5.76 -29.28 -16.28
CA GLY A 29 6.99 -29.89 -16.81
C GLY A 29 7.26 -31.28 -16.23
N ALA A 30 7.02 -31.46 -14.93
CA ALA A 30 7.21 -32.74 -14.25
C ALA A 30 6.30 -33.87 -14.78
N LEU A 31 5.13 -33.55 -15.34
CA LEU A 31 4.21 -34.53 -15.90
C LEU A 31 4.70 -35.14 -17.23
N SER A 32 5.79 -34.62 -17.81
CA SER A 32 6.39 -35.09 -19.07
C SER A 32 5.36 -35.25 -20.18
N LEU A 33 4.50 -34.23 -20.35
CA LEU A 33 3.40 -34.21 -21.32
C LEU A 33 3.87 -33.93 -22.77
N HIS A 34 5.16 -34.02 -23.04
CA HIS A 34 5.71 -33.79 -24.37
C HIS A 34 5.26 -34.93 -25.30
N ASN A 35 4.51 -34.60 -26.36
CA ASN A 35 3.92 -35.57 -27.29
C ASN A 35 2.88 -36.51 -26.64
N THR A 36 1.91 -35.95 -25.89
CA THR A 36 0.92 -36.70 -25.11
C THR A 36 0.05 -37.67 -25.92
N SER A 37 -0.01 -38.92 -25.47
CA SER A 37 -1.07 -39.90 -25.77
C SER A 37 -2.15 -40.00 -24.68
N ARG A 38 -2.12 -39.10 -23.68
CA ARG A 38 -3.03 -39.10 -22.53
C ARG A 38 -4.41 -38.62 -22.94
N SER A 39 -5.45 -39.36 -22.54
CA SER A 39 -6.84 -38.99 -22.79
C SER A 39 -7.18 -37.64 -22.14
N GLY A 40 -7.86 -36.76 -22.89
CA GLY A 40 -8.33 -35.48 -22.38
C GLY A 40 -7.25 -34.40 -22.19
N VAL A 41 -6.08 -34.56 -22.83
CA VAL A 41 -4.99 -33.59 -22.80
C VAL A 41 -4.51 -33.32 -24.22
N THR A 42 -4.56 -32.07 -24.65
CA THR A 42 -4.08 -31.64 -25.97
C THR A 42 -3.13 -30.45 -25.82
N VAL A 43 -2.12 -30.37 -26.69
CA VAL A 43 -1.19 -29.23 -26.70
C VAL A 43 -1.90 -28.04 -27.34
N ALA A 44 -1.78 -26.86 -26.73
CA ALA A 44 -2.43 -25.64 -27.19
C ALA A 44 -1.48 -24.43 -27.12
N PRO A 45 -1.75 -23.37 -27.90
CA PRO A 45 -1.04 -22.10 -27.75
C PRO A 45 -1.34 -21.49 -26.37
N GLY A 46 -0.29 -21.06 -25.67
CA GLY A 46 -0.38 -20.45 -24.35
C GLY A 46 -0.28 -18.93 -24.36
N MET A 47 -0.44 -18.33 -23.17
CA MET A 47 -0.20 -16.90 -22.92
C MET A 47 1.27 -16.51 -23.13
N GLN A 48 2.20 -17.41 -22.77
CA GLN A 48 3.65 -17.23 -23.02
C GLN A 48 4.11 -18.14 -24.17
N PRO A 49 4.73 -17.61 -25.24
CA PRO A 49 5.12 -18.42 -26.40
C PRO A 49 6.29 -19.38 -26.11
N GLN A 50 7.07 -19.13 -25.05
CA GLN A 50 8.24 -19.93 -24.67
C GLN A 50 7.90 -21.20 -23.86
N ARG A 51 6.68 -21.30 -23.31
CA ARG A 51 6.24 -22.44 -22.50
C ARG A 51 5.05 -23.13 -23.16
N THR A 52 5.02 -24.45 -23.19
CA THR A 52 3.87 -25.20 -23.73
C THR A 52 2.65 -25.08 -22.82
N ALA A 53 1.48 -24.82 -23.39
CA ALA A 53 0.21 -24.90 -22.67
C ALA A 53 -0.53 -26.18 -23.04
N TYR A 54 -1.35 -26.67 -22.10
CA TYR A 54 -2.12 -27.90 -22.28
C TYR A 54 -3.59 -27.60 -22.04
N THR A 55 -4.42 -27.93 -23.03
CA THR A 55 -5.87 -27.90 -22.90
C THR A 55 -6.35 -29.21 -22.31
N LEU A 56 -7.14 -29.09 -21.25
CA LEU A 56 -7.68 -30.19 -20.45
C LEU A 56 -9.17 -30.31 -20.72
N GLU A 57 -9.58 -31.41 -21.33
CA GLU A 57 -10.94 -31.67 -21.80
C GLU A 57 -11.41 -33.07 -21.39
N GLY A 58 -12.71 -33.32 -21.53
CA GLY A 58 -13.33 -34.62 -21.21
C GLY A 58 -13.58 -34.85 -19.71
N ASP A 59 -14.07 -36.06 -19.40
CA ASP A 59 -14.53 -36.44 -18.06
C ASP A 59 -13.65 -37.51 -17.39
N THR A 60 -12.56 -37.95 -18.05
CA THR A 60 -11.58 -38.90 -17.49
C THR A 60 -10.16 -38.53 -17.92
N ARG A 61 -9.25 -38.40 -16.94
CA ARG A 61 -7.81 -38.18 -17.15
C ARG A 61 -7.00 -38.42 -15.88
N SER A 62 -5.69 -38.67 -16.05
CA SER A 62 -4.75 -38.87 -14.95
C SER A 62 -3.53 -37.96 -15.10
N LEU A 63 -3.49 -36.91 -14.28
CA LEU A 63 -2.42 -35.92 -14.21
C LEU A 63 -1.81 -35.91 -12.80
N GLN A 64 -1.34 -37.08 -12.37
CA GLN A 64 -0.62 -37.26 -11.11
C GLN A 64 0.86 -36.97 -11.31
N VAL A 65 1.44 -36.17 -10.42
CA VAL A 65 2.90 -35.94 -10.34
C VAL A 65 3.50 -37.04 -9.47
N GLU A 66 4.43 -37.82 -10.04
CA GLU A 66 5.03 -38.99 -9.40
C GLU A 66 6.57 -38.89 -9.36
N GLY A 67 7.20 -39.79 -8.59
CA GLY A 67 8.65 -39.92 -8.50
C GLY A 67 9.35 -38.72 -7.86
N SER A 68 10.54 -38.38 -8.35
CA SER A 68 11.40 -37.34 -7.76
C SER A 68 10.77 -35.95 -7.73
N ALA A 69 9.81 -35.65 -8.62
CA ALA A 69 9.11 -34.37 -8.64
C ALA A 69 8.15 -34.24 -7.44
N TYR A 70 7.46 -35.33 -7.07
CA TYR A 70 6.62 -35.37 -5.88
C TYR A 70 7.46 -35.16 -4.61
N GLU A 71 8.57 -35.89 -4.49
CA GLU A 71 9.48 -35.76 -3.33
C GLU A 71 10.00 -34.32 -3.20
N ARG A 72 10.40 -33.69 -4.31
CA ARG A 72 10.82 -32.28 -4.31
C ARG A 72 9.70 -31.32 -3.91
N ALA A 73 8.46 -31.56 -4.36
CA ALA A 73 7.32 -30.72 -4.01
C ALA A 73 7.03 -30.79 -2.50
N THR A 74 6.99 -32.00 -1.94
CA THR A 74 6.77 -32.20 -0.50
C THR A 74 7.91 -31.61 0.34
N GLU A 75 9.15 -31.74 -0.12
CA GLU A 75 10.31 -31.18 0.57
C GLU A 75 10.33 -29.65 0.55
N LEU A 76 9.95 -29.03 -0.58
CA LEU A 76 9.83 -27.58 -0.71
C LEU A 76 8.83 -27.01 0.31
N LEU A 77 7.65 -27.64 0.43
CA LEU A 77 6.62 -27.24 1.39
C LEU A 77 7.00 -27.54 2.85
N ARG A 78 7.78 -28.60 3.08
CA ARG A 78 8.25 -28.97 4.43
C ARG A 78 9.30 -27.99 4.95
N ARG A 79 10.23 -27.57 4.09
CA ARG A 79 11.36 -26.70 4.46
C ARG A 79 10.97 -25.25 4.69
N SER A 80 10.03 -24.73 3.90
CA SER A 80 9.63 -23.33 3.97
C SER A 80 8.23 -23.19 4.53
N PRO A 81 8.00 -22.36 5.58
CA PRO A 81 6.64 -22.02 6.01
C PRO A 81 5.91 -21.10 5.01
N GLU A 82 6.61 -20.67 3.97
CA GLU A 82 6.11 -19.76 2.95
C GLU A 82 6.23 -20.41 1.58
N PHE A 83 5.15 -20.39 0.82
CA PHE A 83 5.11 -20.93 -0.53
C PHE A 83 4.10 -20.18 -1.38
N THR A 84 4.30 -20.19 -2.69
CA THR A 84 3.38 -19.61 -3.66
C THR A 84 3.02 -20.64 -4.71
N VAL A 85 1.72 -20.81 -4.95
CA VAL A 85 1.18 -21.57 -6.08
C VAL A 85 0.95 -20.60 -7.22
N LEU A 86 1.61 -20.85 -8.35
CA LEU A 86 1.49 -20.04 -9.56
C LEU A 86 0.80 -20.85 -10.65
N ALA A 87 -0.05 -20.20 -11.44
CA ALA A 87 -0.61 -20.77 -12.65
C ALA A 87 -0.94 -19.66 -13.66
N ALA A 88 -0.76 -19.93 -14.94
CA ALA A 88 -1.42 -19.19 -16.01
C ALA A 88 -2.55 -20.08 -16.56
N LEU A 89 -3.77 -19.57 -16.60
CA LEU A 89 -4.93 -20.39 -16.93
C LEU A 89 -5.95 -19.63 -17.75
N ARG A 90 -6.67 -20.38 -18.59
CA ARG A 90 -7.85 -19.95 -19.31
C ARG A 90 -8.94 -20.99 -19.10
N GLN A 91 -9.93 -20.68 -18.28
CA GLN A 91 -10.93 -21.65 -17.86
C GLN A 91 -12.24 -21.46 -18.63
N GLU A 92 -12.90 -22.57 -18.96
CA GLU A 92 -14.23 -22.52 -19.59
C GLU A 92 -15.26 -21.84 -18.69
N PRO A 93 -16.12 -20.96 -19.23
CA PRO A 93 -17.11 -20.24 -18.43
C PRO A 93 -17.99 -21.14 -17.57
N ALA A 94 -18.26 -20.72 -16.33
CA ALA A 94 -19.12 -21.42 -15.37
C ALA A 94 -18.70 -22.86 -15.00
N ASN A 95 -17.51 -23.32 -15.39
CA ASN A 95 -16.97 -24.61 -14.94
C ASN A 95 -16.17 -24.45 -13.63
N SER A 96 -16.26 -25.45 -12.76
CA SER A 96 -15.46 -25.51 -11.52
C SER A 96 -14.43 -26.62 -11.63
N GLY A 97 -13.18 -26.35 -11.25
CA GLY A 97 -12.10 -27.31 -11.38
C GLY A 97 -10.90 -26.97 -10.51
N THR A 98 -10.09 -27.98 -10.24
CA THR A 98 -8.92 -27.86 -9.37
C THR A 98 -7.67 -27.58 -10.19
N ILE A 99 -6.89 -26.58 -9.78
CA ILE A 99 -5.65 -26.19 -10.45
C ILE A 99 -4.49 -27.04 -9.93
N LEU A 100 -4.40 -27.19 -8.61
CA LEU A 100 -3.39 -28.00 -7.91
C LEU A 100 -4.02 -28.65 -6.68
N SER A 101 -3.69 -29.92 -6.41
CA SER A 101 -4.20 -30.66 -5.26
C SER A 101 -3.19 -31.64 -4.68
N PHE A 102 -2.93 -31.53 -3.39
CA PHE A 102 -2.45 -32.61 -2.54
C PHE A 102 -3.67 -33.26 -1.88
N SER A 103 -3.99 -34.47 -2.31
CA SER A 103 -5.19 -35.17 -1.86
C SER A 103 -4.93 -36.65 -1.62
N HIS A 104 -5.76 -37.24 -0.75
CA HIS A 104 -5.85 -38.69 -0.61
C HIS A 104 -7.33 -39.08 -0.67
N GLY A 105 -7.73 -39.77 -1.74
CA GLY A 105 -9.14 -40.14 -1.97
C GLY A 105 -10.05 -38.91 -2.08
N TYR A 106 -10.86 -38.68 -1.05
CA TYR A 106 -11.76 -37.51 -0.93
C TYR A 106 -11.20 -36.39 -0.04
N ASN A 107 -10.15 -36.68 0.73
CA ASN A 107 -9.55 -35.74 1.69
C ASN A 107 -8.62 -34.78 0.95
N ARG A 108 -8.79 -33.48 1.25
CA ARG A 108 -8.03 -32.38 0.64
C ARG A 108 -7.06 -31.85 1.68
N TYR A 109 -5.77 -32.05 1.45
CA TYR A 109 -4.73 -31.58 2.36
C TYR A 109 -4.27 -30.17 2.00
N LEU A 110 -4.11 -29.92 0.70
CA LEU A 110 -3.86 -28.60 0.15
C LEU A 110 -4.42 -28.58 -1.28
N GLU A 111 -5.41 -27.74 -1.56
CA GLU A 111 -6.04 -27.66 -2.88
C GLU A 111 -6.36 -26.22 -3.26
N VAL A 112 -5.90 -25.82 -4.45
CA VAL A 112 -6.32 -24.56 -5.08
C VAL A 112 -7.37 -24.87 -6.13
N GLN A 113 -8.59 -24.43 -5.87
CA GLN A 113 -9.75 -24.68 -6.71
C GLN A 113 -10.28 -23.37 -7.29
N SER A 114 -10.57 -23.37 -8.60
CA SER A 114 -11.33 -22.30 -9.24
C SER A 114 -12.77 -22.75 -9.43
N SER A 115 -13.73 -21.98 -8.90
CA SER A 115 -15.15 -22.29 -8.99
C SER A 115 -15.89 -21.28 -9.86
N GLY A 116 -15.99 -21.56 -11.16
CA GLY A 116 -16.72 -20.70 -12.10
C GLY A 116 -18.22 -20.62 -11.85
N ARG A 117 -18.84 -21.60 -11.18
CA ARG A 117 -20.28 -21.54 -10.83
C ARG A 117 -20.61 -20.53 -9.74
N ARG A 118 -19.60 -20.14 -8.95
CA ARG A 118 -19.77 -19.25 -7.79
C ARG A 118 -18.85 -18.03 -7.86
N ASP A 119 -18.15 -17.86 -8.98
CA ASP A 119 -17.23 -16.75 -9.22
C ASP A 119 -16.21 -16.57 -8.08
N GLU A 120 -15.58 -17.66 -7.67
CA GLU A 120 -14.65 -17.66 -6.54
C GLU A 120 -13.46 -18.60 -6.72
N VAL A 121 -12.34 -18.21 -6.12
CA VAL A 121 -11.14 -19.03 -5.93
C VAL A 121 -11.15 -19.54 -4.51
N ARG A 122 -10.86 -20.82 -4.31
CA ARG A 122 -10.86 -21.46 -3.00
C ARG A 122 -9.53 -22.10 -2.69
N LEU A 123 -9.03 -21.86 -1.49
CA LEU A 123 -7.89 -22.56 -0.91
C LEU A 123 -8.40 -23.53 0.14
N HIS A 124 -8.36 -24.82 -0.14
CA HIS A 124 -8.58 -25.86 0.86
C HIS A 124 -7.23 -26.21 1.48
N TYR A 125 -7.15 -26.27 2.80
CA TYR A 125 -5.93 -26.63 3.50
C TYR A 125 -6.25 -27.26 4.85
N VAL A 126 -5.40 -28.18 5.32
CA VAL A 126 -5.43 -28.66 6.70
C VAL A 126 -4.50 -27.77 7.51
N ALA A 127 -4.93 -27.24 8.65
CA ALA A 127 -4.06 -26.41 9.48
C ALA A 127 -3.17 -27.27 10.40
N ALA A 128 -1.98 -26.77 10.69
CA ALA A 128 -1.03 -27.43 11.57
C ALA A 128 -1.66 -27.74 12.94
N GLY A 129 -1.55 -28.99 13.38
CA GLY A 129 -2.10 -29.45 14.66
C GLY A 129 -3.59 -29.79 14.64
N THR A 130 -4.27 -29.71 13.49
CA THR A 130 -5.68 -30.11 13.34
C THR A 130 -5.84 -31.12 12.20
N ALA A 131 -6.81 -32.03 12.31
CA ALA A 131 -7.14 -32.97 11.23
C ALA A 131 -8.26 -32.46 10.30
N THR A 132 -8.80 -31.27 10.56
CA THR A 132 -9.94 -30.72 9.83
C THR A 132 -9.48 -29.85 8.66
N ALA A 133 -10.03 -30.12 7.47
CA ALA A 133 -9.81 -29.29 6.30
C ALA A 133 -10.60 -27.97 6.43
N ARG A 134 -9.91 -26.84 6.26
CA ARG A 134 -10.45 -25.49 6.17
C ARG A 134 -10.50 -25.03 4.73
N VAL A 135 -11.35 -24.03 4.46
CA VAL A 135 -11.54 -23.47 3.13
C VAL A 135 -11.55 -21.95 3.22
N GLU A 136 -10.54 -21.30 2.66
CA GLU A 136 -10.62 -19.87 2.37
C GLU A 136 -11.23 -19.64 1.00
N THR A 137 -12.13 -18.66 0.91
CA THR A 137 -12.82 -18.31 -0.33
C THR A 137 -12.53 -16.85 -0.68
N PHE A 138 -12.11 -16.65 -1.92
CA PHE A 138 -11.78 -15.36 -2.50
C PHE A 138 -12.76 -15.09 -3.66
N PRO A 139 -13.63 -14.08 -3.56
CA PRO A 139 -14.57 -13.78 -4.63
C PRO A 139 -13.82 -13.21 -5.84
N PHE A 140 -13.63 -14.03 -6.87
CA PHE A 140 -13.04 -13.63 -8.14
C PHE A 140 -13.37 -14.66 -9.22
N ARG A 141 -13.82 -14.17 -10.38
CA ARG A 141 -14.18 -15.02 -11.52
C ARG A 141 -12.95 -15.27 -12.40
N LEU A 142 -12.34 -16.45 -12.27
CA LEU A 142 -11.31 -16.95 -13.20
C LEU A 142 -11.89 -17.67 -14.43
N ALA A 143 -13.16 -18.08 -14.36
CA ALA A 143 -13.84 -18.85 -15.40
C ALA A 143 -14.70 -17.92 -16.28
N ASP A 144 -14.05 -17.03 -17.00
CA ASP A 144 -14.67 -16.09 -17.94
C ASP A 144 -14.26 -16.33 -19.41
N GLY A 145 -13.39 -17.31 -19.65
CA GLY A 145 -12.85 -17.62 -20.97
C GLY A 145 -11.66 -16.74 -21.40
N ALA A 146 -11.17 -15.84 -20.53
CA ALA A 146 -9.95 -15.07 -20.73
C ALA A 146 -8.73 -15.75 -20.08
N TRP A 147 -7.53 -15.29 -20.43
CA TRP A 147 -6.29 -15.73 -19.80
C TRP A 147 -6.04 -14.93 -18.54
N HIS A 148 -5.72 -15.63 -17.44
CA HIS A 148 -5.35 -15.03 -16.17
C HIS A 148 -4.03 -15.60 -15.64
N ARG A 149 -3.29 -14.76 -14.94
CA ARG A 149 -2.12 -15.12 -14.13
C ARG A 149 -2.52 -15.17 -12.66
N LEU A 150 -2.64 -16.37 -12.13
CA LEU A 150 -2.95 -16.63 -10.73
C LEU A 150 -1.67 -16.80 -9.92
N ALA A 151 -1.54 -16.06 -8.82
CA ALA A 151 -0.55 -16.33 -7.79
C ALA A 151 -1.21 -16.33 -6.41
N LEU A 152 -1.19 -17.48 -5.74
CA LEU A 152 -1.68 -17.64 -4.37
C LEU A 152 -0.48 -17.88 -3.45
N SER A 153 -0.06 -16.82 -2.75
CA SER A 153 1.06 -16.86 -1.80
C SER A 153 0.55 -17.11 -0.39
N VAL A 154 1.13 -18.08 0.30
CA VAL A 154 0.91 -18.34 1.71
C VAL A 154 2.21 -18.07 2.44
N SER A 155 2.20 -17.13 3.38
CA SER A 155 3.34 -16.82 4.26
C SER A 155 2.87 -16.93 5.71
N GLY A 156 3.26 -18.01 6.38
CA GLY A 156 2.89 -18.28 7.77
C GLY A 156 1.37 -18.29 7.98
N ALA A 157 0.85 -17.27 8.65
CA ALA A 157 -0.57 -17.11 8.97
C ALA A 157 -1.33 -16.19 7.99
N GLN A 158 -0.79 -15.94 6.80
CA GLN A 158 -1.42 -15.08 5.80
C GLN A 158 -1.45 -15.74 4.43
N ALA A 159 -2.62 -15.71 3.78
CA ALA A 159 -2.81 -16.07 2.38
C ALA A 159 -3.12 -14.81 1.56
N THR A 160 -2.39 -14.61 0.47
CA THR A 160 -2.54 -13.49 -0.45
C THR A 160 -2.85 -14.01 -1.85
N LEU A 161 -3.99 -13.59 -2.40
CA LEU A 161 -4.38 -13.89 -3.77
C LEU A 161 -4.04 -12.70 -4.67
N LEU A 162 -3.23 -12.96 -5.69
CA LEU A 162 -2.95 -12.05 -6.78
C LEU A 162 -3.50 -12.61 -8.08
N VAL A 163 -4.12 -11.76 -8.88
CA VAL A 163 -4.54 -12.08 -10.24
C VAL A 163 -4.02 -11.01 -11.19
N ASP A 164 -3.43 -11.42 -12.30
CA ASP A 164 -2.87 -10.54 -13.34
C ASP A 164 -1.88 -9.51 -12.80
N CYS A 165 -1.05 -9.94 -11.84
CA CYS A 165 -0.08 -9.13 -11.12
C CYS A 165 -0.66 -8.04 -10.20
N HIS A 166 -1.94 -8.12 -9.85
CA HIS A 166 -2.58 -7.22 -8.89
C HIS A 166 -2.96 -7.99 -7.61
N PRO A 167 -2.55 -7.54 -6.42
CA PRO A 167 -2.98 -8.15 -5.17
C PRO A 167 -4.45 -7.80 -4.90
N LEU A 168 -5.32 -8.81 -4.92
CA LEU A 168 -6.77 -8.61 -4.77
C LEU A 168 -7.23 -8.82 -3.33
N TYR A 169 -6.72 -9.86 -2.67
CA TYR A 169 -7.16 -10.24 -1.33
C TYR A 169 -6.00 -10.67 -0.46
N ARG A 170 -6.06 -10.30 0.82
CA ARG A 170 -5.20 -10.82 1.91
C ARG A 170 -6.11 -11.37 3.01
N ARG A 171 -5.86 -12.60 3.43
CA ARG A 171 -6.62 -13.30 4.48
C ARG A 171 -5.66 -13.80 5.55
N LEU A 172 -6.05 -13.63 6.81
CA LEU A 172 -5.37 -14.29 7.92
C LEU A 172 -5.90 -15.72 8.01
N ILE A 173 -5.00 -16.69 8.00
CA ILE A 173 -5.29 -18.11 8.06
C ILE A 173 -4.47 -18.77 9.16
N PRO A 174 -4.98 -19.78 9.86
CA PRO A 174 -4.13 -20.70 10.60
C PRO A 174 -3.03 -21.26 9.68
N PRO A 175 -1.77 -21.37 10.16
CA PRO A 175 -0.69 -21.91 9.35
C PRO A 175 -1.04 -23.29 8.79
N PRO A 176 -0.87 -23.54 7.48
CA PRO A 176 -1.13 -24.84 6.89
C PRO A 176 -0.22 -25.91 7.49
N ASP A 177 -0.71 -27.14 7.58
CA ASP A 177 0.14 -28.30 7.82
C ASP A 177 1.13 -28.44 6.66
N ARG A 178 2.38 -28.69 7.03
CA ARG A 178 3.52 -28.80 6.10
C ARG A 178 3.99 -30.24 5.97
N ASN A 179 3.38 -31.17 6.71
CA ASN A 179 3.75 -32.57 6.68
C ASN A 179 3.05 -33.34 5.55
N PHE A 180 3.53 -33.14 4.33
CA PHE A 180 3.05 -33.84 3.13
C PHE A 180 3.67 -35.24 2.95
N SER A 181 4.19 -35.86 4.03
CA SER A 181 4.93 -37.14 3.97
C SER A 181 4.04 -38.37 4.12
N GLN A 182 2.72 -38.21 4.13
CA GLN A 182 1.81 -39.33 4.36
C GLN A 182 1.86 -40.29 3.15
N PRO A 183 2.04 -41.61 3.37
CA PRO A 183 2.36 -42.58 2.30
C PRO A 183 1.25 -42.77 1.25
N GLN A 184 0.09 -42.15 1.44
CA GLN A 184 -1.05 -42.27 0.53
C GLN A 184 -1.42 -40.95 -0.15
N LEU A 185 -0.70 -39.86 0.13
CA LEU A 185 -0.98 -38.54 -0.40
C LEU A 185 -0.48 -38.42 -1.85
N ALA A 186 -1.32 -37.97 -2.77
CA ALA A 186 -0.97 -37.79 -4.18
C ALA A 186 -1.04 -36.31 -4.57
N LEU A 187 -0.10 -35.89 -5.44
CA LEU A 187 -0.08 -34.55 -6.03
C LEU A 187 -0.68 -34.59 -7.43
N TRP A 188 -1.67 -33.75 -7.66
CA TRP A 188 -2.43 -33.67 -8.91
C TRP A 188 -2.40 -32.25 -9.46
N VAL A 189 -2.34 -32.13 -10.79
CA VAL A 189 -2.44 -30.85 -11.52
C VAL A 189 -3.67 -30.89 -12.42
N GLY A 190 -4.47 -29.82 -12.41
CA GLY A 190 -5.69 -29.74 -13.22
C GLY A 190 -6.81 -30.69 -12.77
N GLN A 191 -6.65 -31.40 -11.65
CA GLN A 191 -7.63 -32.33 -11.10
C GLN A 191 -7.38 -32.56 -9.60
N ARG A 192 -8.39 -33.04 -8.88
CA ARG A 192 -8.21 -33.47 -7.48
C ARG A 192 -7.80 -34.94 -7.39
N ASN A 193 -8.42 -35.78 -8.21
CA ASN A 193 -8.15 -37.21 -8.35
C ASN A 193 -8.61 -37.65 -9.75
N SER A 194 -8.62 -38.95 -10.02
CA SER A 194 -8.98 -39.50 -11.35
C SER A 194 -10.44 -39.30 -11.77
N LYS A 195 -11.35 -38.93 -10.85
CA LYS A 195 -12.81 -38.85 -11.12
C LYS A 195 -13.47 -37.51 -10.75
N HIS A 196 -12.82 -36.67 -9.93
CA HIS A 196 -13.43 -35.48 -9.36
C HIS A 196 -12.62 -34.21 -9.57
N SER A 197 -13.36 -33.09 -9.61
CA SER A 197 -12.85 -31.71 -9.73
C SER A 197 -11.92 -31.49 -10.93
N LEU A 198 -12.32 -31.99 -12.09
CA LEU A 198 -11.59 -31.82 -13.34
C LEU A 198 -11.67 -30.36 -13.82
N PHE A 199 -10.52 -29.68 -13.89
CA PHE A 199 -10.36 -28.39 -14.60
C PHE A 199 -10.67 -28.51 -16.10
N LYS A 200 -11.55 -27.65 -16.62
CA LYS A 200 -11.86 -27.59 -18.05
C LYS A 200 -11.37 -26.27 -18.62
N GLY A 201 -10.49 -26.35 -19.62
CA GLY A 201 -9.79 -25.19 -20.18
C GLY A 201 -8.29 -25.43 -20.33
N THR A 202 -7.53 -24.37 -20.51
CA THR A 202 -6.09 -24.42 -20.77
C THR A 202 -5.29 -24.04 -19.53
N LEU A 203 -4.29 -24.85 -19.18
CA LEU A 203 -3.29 -24.54 -18.15
C LEU A 203 -1.91 -24.34 -18.77
N GLN A 204 -1.19 -23.37 -18.26
CA GLN A 204 0.19 -23.07 -18.59
C GLN A 204 0.93 -22.70 -17.30
N ASP A 205 2.20 -23.04 -17.20
CA ASP A 205 3.09 -22.53 -16.16
C ASP A 205 2.62 -22.78 -14.70
N VAL A 206 2.15 -24.00 -14.39
CA VAL A 206 1.76 -24.36 -13.02
C VAL A 206 3.01 -24.69 -12.21
N ARG A 207 3.34 -23.82 -11.26
CA ARG A 207 4.57 -23.90 -10.47
C ARG A 207 4.30 -23.80 -8.98
N LEU A 208 5.20 -24.40 -8.21
CA LEU A 208 5.28 -24.25 -6.77
C LEU A 208 6.62 -23.59 -6.41
N VAL A 209 6.56 -22.45 -5.76
CA VAL A 209 7.74 -21.64 -5.40
C VAL A 209 7.82 -21.51 -3.89
N SER A 210 9.00 -21.71 -3.29
CA SER A 210 9.22 -21.44 -1.87
C SER A 210 9.49 -19.96 -1.63
N GLY A 211 8.93 -19.41 -0.55
CA GLY A 211 9.15 -18.04 -0.11
C GLY A 211 7.89 -17.17 -0.19
N PRO A 212 7.91 -15.99 0.47
CA PRO A 212 6.73 -15.14 0.61
C PRO A 212 6.43 -14.33 -0.66
N HIS A 213 7.47 -14.09 -1.47
CA HIS A 213 7.43 -13.29 -2.70
C HIS A 213 7.53 -14.13 -3.97
N GLY A 214 7.09 -15.40 -3.92
CA GLY A 214 7.13 -16.29 -5.09
C GLY A 214 6.36 -15.74 -6.30
N TYR A 215 5.38 -14.86 -6.08
CA TYR A 215 4.66 -14.14 -7.14
C TYR A 215 5.54 -13.25 -8.01
N LEU A 216 6.71 -12.79 -7.53
CA LEU A 216 7.65 -11.98 -8.32
C LEU A 216 8.22 -12.75 -9.52
N THR A 217 8.25 -14.09 -9.46
CA THR A 217 8.69 -14.92 -10.60
C THR A 217 7.74 -14.86 -11.79
N GLN A 218 6.46 -14.51 -11.56
CA GLN A 218 5.46 -14.26 -12.59
C GLN A 218 5.28 -12.76 -12.87
N CYS A 219 5.56 -11.92 -11.88
CA CYS A 219 5.31 -10.48 -11.89
C CYS A 219 6.51 -9.68 -11.31
N PRO A 220 7.64 -9.58 -12.03
CA PRO A 220 8.86 -8.92 -11.52
C PRO A 220 8.69 -7.41 -11.31
N GLY A 221 7.71 -6.77 -11.95
CA GLY A 221 7.42 -5.34 -11.81
C GLY A 221 6.74 -4.94 -10.49
N LEU A 222 6.34 -5.91 -9.64
CA LEU A 222 5.74 -5.62 -8.33
C LEU A 222 6.79 -5.26 -7.25
N ASP A 223 8.08 -5.39 -7.56
CA ASP A 223 9.21 -5.15 -6.65
C ASP A 223 9.51 -3.65 -6.43
N SER A 224 8.80 -2.75 -7.11
CA SER A 224 8.97 -1.28 -6.98
C SER A 224 8.43 -0.70 -5.67
N GLU A 225 7.82 -1.51 -4.80
CA GLU A 225 7.29 -1.08 -3.48
C GLU A 225 8.21 -1.45 -2.30
N CYS A 226 9.29 -2.22 -2.50
CA CYS A 226 10.25 -2.55 -1.45
C CYS A 226 11.60 -1.85 -1.72
N PRO A 227 12.16 -1.06 -0.78
CA PRO A 227 13.50 -0.52 -0.95
C PRO A 227 14.50 -1.67 -1.00
N THR A 228 15.38 -1.65 -2.00
CA THR A 228 16.46 -2.63 -2.16
C THR A 228 17.34 -2.69 -0.90
N CYS A 229 18.00 -3.82 -0.65
CA CYS A 229 18.93 -3.95 0.49
C CYS A 229 20.01 -2.84 0.50
N GLY A 230 20.44 -2.37 -0.68
CA GLY A 230 21.33 -1.22 -0.83
C GLY A 230 20.68 0.12 -0.45
N GLN A 231 19.41 0.33 -0.79
CA GLN A 231 18.66 1.52 -0.35
C GLN A 231 18.39 1.49 1.16
N PHE A 232 18.17 0.32 1.76
CA PHE A 232 18.03 0.19 3.21
C PHE A 232 19.35 0.48 3.94
N ALA A 233 20.48 -0.03 3.42
CA ALA A 233 21.80 0.28 3.97
C ALA A 233 22.13 1.78 3.85
N LEU A 234 21.75 2.41 2.74
CA LEU A 234 21.87 3.85 2.54
C LEU A 234 20.99 4.62 3.54
N LEU A 235 19.74 4.20 3.72
CA LEU A 235 18.81 4.83 4.68
C LEU A 235 19.32 4.68 6.12
N GLN A 236 19.89 3.53 6.48
CA GLN A 236 20.47 3.31 7.79
C GLN A 236 21.71 4.20 8.00
N ALA A 237 22.54 4.37 6.97
CA ALA A 237 23.70 5.26 7.02
C ALA A 237 23.27 6.73 7.16
N THR A 238 22.26 7.18 6.41
CA THR A 238 21.76 8.56 6.51
C THR A 238 21.11 8.83 7.87
N VAL A 239 20.40 7.86 8.45
CA VAL A 239 19.85 7.98 9.81
C VAL A 239 20.97 8.07 10.87
N GLN A 240 22.04 7.27 10.73
CA GLN A 240 23.21 7.36 11.60
C GLN A 240 23.95 8.71 11.46
N GLU A 241 24.02 9.25 10.25
CA GLU A 241 24.61 10.57 10.00
C GLU A 241 23.77 11.71 10.59
N LEU A 242 22.45 11.68 10.38
CA LEU A 242 21.50 12.65 10.96
C LEU A 242 21.55 12.65 12.48
N THR A 243 21.60 11.47 13.11
CA THR A 243 21.71 11.37 14.58
C THR A 243 23.03 11.94 15.09
N SER A 244 24.13 11.77 14.36
CA SER A 244 25.40 12.43 14.68
C SER A 244 25.32 13.96 14.57
N HIS A 245 24.69 14.49 13.51
CA HIS A 245 24.52 15.93 13.35
C HIS A 245 23.63 16.54 14.43
N ILE A 246 22.55 15.87 14.82
CA ILE A 246 21.68 16.32 15.93
C ILE A 246 22.49 16.41 17.23
N HIS A 247 23.32 15.40 17.53
CA HIS A 247 24.15 15.41 18.73
C HIS A 247 25.15 16.58 18.76
N ASP A 248 25.84 16.84 17.64
CA ASP A 248 26.78 17.97 17.53
C ASP A 248 26.08 19.34 17.66
N LEU A 249 24.90 19.48 17.05
CA LEU A 249 24.08 20.69 17.17
C LEU A 249 23.63 20.91 18.62
N SER A 250 23.20 19.87 19.33
CA SER A 250 22.82 19.98 20.75
C SER A 250 24.00 20.43 21.62
N LEU A 251 25.22 19.92 21.37
CA LEU A 251 26.42 20.36 22.10
C LEU A 251 26.78 21.82 21.81
N LYS A 252 26.68 22.24 20.55
CA LYS A 252 26.89 23.65 20.15
C LYS A 252 25.87 24.58 20.77
N LEU A 253 24.61 24.14 20.86
CA LEU A 253 23.53 24.91 21.46
C LEU A 253 23.75 25.10 22.97
N LEU A 254 24.11 24.04 23.70
CA LEU A 254 24.50 24.13 25.12
C LEU A 254 25.70 25.06 25.33
N SER A 255 26.69 25.02 24.44
CA SER A 255 27.83 25.95 24.51
C SER A 255 27.42 27.40 24.24
N ALA A 256 26.45 27.63 23.35
CA ALA A 256 25.95 28.97 23.03
C ALA A 256 25.11 29.53 24.19
N GLU A 257 24.21 28.73 24.76
CA GLU A 257 23.42 29.09 25.96
C GLU A 257 24.33 29.44 27.14
N SER A 258 25.39 28.67 27.37
CA SER A 258 26.38 28.97 28.42
C SER A 258 27.16 30.26 28.19
N ARG A 259 27.33 30.68 26.93
CA ARG A 259 27.97 31.96 26.59
C ARG A 259 27.00 33.13 26.76
N LEU A 260 25.73 32.95 26.38
CA LEU A 260 24.66 33.93 26.56
C LEU A 260 24.36 34.20 28.04
N SER A 261 24.26 33.15 28.86
CA SER A 261 24.07 33.27 30.31
C SER A 261 25.18 34.08 31.00
N ARG A 262 26.43 34.03 30.48
CA ARG A 262 27.55 34.84 30.97
C ARG A 262 27.51 36.30 30.55
N LEU A 263 26.83 36.62 29.44
CA LEU A 263 26.66 37.98 28.95
C LEU A 263 25.49 38.69 29.64
N GLU A 264 24.43 37.97 30.03
CA GLU A 264 23.27 38.51 30.76
C GLU A 264 23.59 39.00 32.19
N GLN A 265 24.75 38.64 32.75
CA GLN A 265 25.20 39.09 34.08
C GLN A 265 26.07 40.36 34.06
N CYS A 266 26.36 40.92 32.88
CA CYS A 266 27.12 42.16 32.75
C CYS A 266 26.19 43.32 32.38
N ASP A 267 25.78 44.11 33.37
CA ASP A 267 25.11 45.39 33.10
C ASP A 267 26.19 46.43 32.75
N CYS A 268 26.55 46.47 31.47
CA CYS A 268 27.55 47.41 30.95
C CYS A 268 26.83 48.63 30.37
N GLN A 269 26.67 49.68 31.18
CA GLN A 269 26.28 51.00 30.67
C GLN A 269 27.37 51.53 29.74
N LYS A 270 27.13 51.40 28.44
CA LYS A 270 28.03 51.86 27.38
C LYS A 270 27.44 53.08 26.69
N SER A 271 28.26 54.13 26.56
CA SER A 271 27.93 55.31 25.77
C SER A 271 27.98 54.98 24.28
N CYS A 272 27.06 55.52 23.48
CA CYS A 272 27.06 55.35 22.03
C CYS A 272 27.80 56.48 21.33
N TYR A 273 28.58 56.17 20.30
CA TYR A 273 29.32 57.15 19.49
C TYR A 273 28.65 57.27 18.11
N SER A 274 28.16 58.46 17.75
CA SER A 274 27.56 58.71 16.43
C SER A 274 28.01 60.04 15.87
N ASN A 275 28.47 60.06 14.62
CA ASN A 275 28.82 61.27 13.87
C ASN A 275 29.72 62.29 14.64
N GLY A 276 30.62 61.80 15.48
CA GLY A 276 31.55 62.61 16.27
C GLY A 276 31.04 63.08 17.64
N THR A 277 29.80 62.76 18.03
CA THR A 277 29.23 63.07 19.34
C THR A 277 29.02 61.82 20.20
N VAL A 278 29.24 61.95 21.52
CA VAL A 278 29.06 60.87 22.50
C VAL A 278 27.70 61.03 23.17
N HIS A 279 26.84 60.03 23.02
CA HIS A 279 25.52 59.98 23.62
C HIS A 279 25.51 59.03 24.82
N ALA A 280 25.03 59.52 25.96
CA ALA A 280 24.87 58.71 27.16
C ALA A 280 23.80 57.62 26.95
N ASP A 281 23.91 56.54 27.71
CA ASP A 281 22.96 55.43 27.65
C ASP A 281 21.54 55.93 28.03
N GLY A 282 20.55 55.69 27.17
CA GLY A 282 19.19 56.22 27.25
C GLY A 282 18.96 57.56 26.53
N ALA A 283 19.97 58.20 25.96
CA ALA A 283 19.80 59.45 25.22
C ALA A 283 19.14 59.23 23.84
N THR A 284 18.27 60.16 23.43
CA THR A 284 17.60 60.13 22.11
C THR A 284 17.93 61.35 21.28
N TRP A 285 18.24 61.19 20.00
CA TRP A 285 18.51 62.27 19.05
C TRP A 285 17.94 61.93 17.67
N GLN A 286 17.85 62.94 16.79
CA GLN A 286 17.36 62.76 15.43
C GLN A 286 18.54 62.76 14.46
N SER A 287 18.60 61.77 13.57
CA SER A 287 19.57 61.67 12.49
C SER A 287 18.82 61.34 11.20
N ASP A 288 18.84 62.26 10.25
CA ASP A 288 18.05 62.20 9.01
C ASP A 288 16.55 61.96 9.29
N CYS A 289 15.99 60.88 8.76
CA CYS A 289 14.58 60.47 8.93
C CYS A 289 14.34 59.44 10.01
N ASN A 290 15.32 59.22 10.89
CA ASN A 290 15.19 58.32 12.02
C ASN A 290 15.41 59.04 13.36
N ARG A 291 14.55 58.74 14.32
CA ARG A 291 14.74 59.06 15.73
C ARG A 291 15.54 57.93 16.37
N CYS A 292 16.78 58.22 16.73
CA CYS A 292 17.74 57.28 17.28
C CYS A 292 17.78 57.37 18.80
N SER A 293 17.93 56.22 19.46
CA SER A 293 18.15 56.08 20.89
C SER A 293 19.39 55.24 21.15
N CYS A 294 20.20 55.65 22.12
CA CYS A 294 21.30 54.82 22.63
C CYS A 294 20.76 53.88 23.70
N VAL A 295 20.90 52.57 23.50
CA VAL A 295 20.56 51.56 24.51
C VAL A 295 21.73 50.59 24.62
N HIS A 296 22.38 50.58 25.77
CA HIS A 296 23.48 49.71 26.17
C HIS A 296 24.67 49.72 25.18
N GLY A 297 24.99 50.89 24.63
CA GLY A 297 26.08 51.11 23.67
C GLY A 297 25.72 50.85 22.20
N GLU A 298 24.48 50.45 21.92
CA GLU A 298 23.96 50.22 20.57
C GLU A 298 22.96 51.31 20.18
N ILE A 299 23.05 51.78 18.94
CA ILE A 299 22.23 52.87 18.42
C ILE A 299 21.02 52.27 17.71
N THR A 300 19.85 52.40 18.31
CA THR A 300 18.59 51.94 17.74
C THR A 300 17.85 53.12 17.13
N CYS A 301 17.79 53.14 15.80
CA CYS A 301 17.12 54.19 15.02
C CYS A 301 15.76 53.71 14.54
N ARG A 302 14.68 54.36 14.97
CA ARG A 302 13.32 54.13 14.46
C ARG A 302 12.90 55.25 13.50
N PRO A 303 12.18 54.95 12.42
CA PRO A 303 11.64 55.97 11.53
C PRO A 303 10.75 56.96 12.28
N VAL A 304 10.77 58.23 11.86
CA VAL A 304 9.85 59.25 12.37
C VAL A 304 8.41 58.86 12.01
N GLU A 305 7.49 58.94 12.98
CA GLU A 305 6.07 58.65 12.77
C GLU A 305 5.42 59.81 11.97
N CYS A 306 4.96 59.50 10.76
CA CYS A 306 4.25 60.44 9.89
C CYS A 306 2.73 60.26 10.02
N GLU A 307 1.97 61.35 9.85
CA GLU A 307 0.53 61.26 9.63
C GLU A 307 0.24 60.44 8.36
N ARG A 308 -0.81 59.62 8.39
CA ARG A 308 -1.12 58.72 7.27
C ARG A 308 -1.57 59.53 6.06
N ALA A 309 -0.79 59.49 4.99
CA ALA A 309 -1.17 60.07 3.70
C ALA A 309 -2.39 59.34 3.12
N GLU A 310 -3.51 60.05 2.91
CA GLU A 310 -4.78 59.51 2.40
C GLU A 310 -4.77 59.34 0.86
N CYS A 311 -3.70 58.77 0.30
CA CYS A 311 -3.64 58.39 -1.11
C CYS A 311 -2.96 57.04 -1.28
N LYS A 312 -3.27 56.39 -2.39
CA LYS A 312 -2.84 55.02 -2.66
C LYS A 312 -1.33 54.88 -2.92
N ASN A 313 -0.70 55.89 -3.54
CA ASN A 313 0.73 55.89 -3.88
C ASN A 313 1.37 57.23 -3.50
N PRO A 314 1.76 57.44 -2.24
CA PRO A 314 2.39 58.67 -1.80
C PRO A 314 3.88 58.71 -2.18
N VAL A 315 4.42 59.89 -2.41
CA VAL A 315 5.80 60.12 -2.86
C VAL A 315 6.57 60.91 -1.80
N ILE A 316 7.84 60.58 -1.58
CA ILE A 316 8.71 61.27 -0.62
C ILE A 316 9.62 62.21 -1.40
N HIS A 317 9.58 63.51 -1.08
CA HIS A 317 10.44 64.51 -1.72
C HIS A 317 11.87 64.49 -1.13
N PRO A 318 12.89 64.90 -1.91
CA PRO A 318 14.27 64.93 -1.44
C PRO A 318 14.42 65.83 -0.20
N GLY A 319 14.82 65.25 0.93
CA GLY A 319 15.02 65.97 2.19
C GLY A 319 13.81 65.99 3.13
N GLU A 320 12.66 65.47 2.71
CA GLU A 320 11.47 65.29 3.55
C GLU A 320 11.33 63.82 3.98
N CYS A 321 10.90 63.59 5.22
CA CYS A 321 10.79 62.24 5.77
C CYS A 321 9.39 61.64 5.65
N CYS A 322 8.39 62.47 5.36
CA CYS A 322 7.00 62.05 5.30
C CYS A 322 6.47 62.03 3.86
N PRO A 323 5.68 61.00 3.49
CA PRO A 323 5.11 60.88 2.15
C PRO A 323 4.02 61.95 1.90
N THR A 324 4.02 62.57 0.73
CA THR A 324 2.95 63.48 0.27
C THR A 324 2.22 62.91 -0.93
N CYS A 325 0.98 63.35 -1.14
CA CYS A 325 0.13 62.88 -2.24
C CYS A 325 0.26 63.80 -3.46
N LEU A 326 0.56 63.21 -4.63
CA LEU A 326 0.59 63.91 -5.93
C LEU A 326 -0.80 63.99 -6.57
N LYS A 327 -0.95 64.77 -7.64
CA LYS A 327 -2.26 65.05 -8.25
C LYS A 327 -2.86 63.84 -8.96
N ARG A 328 -4.18 63.68 -8.84
CA ARG A 328 -4.98 62.64 -9.49
C ARG A 328 -5.18 62.92 -10.99
N CYS A 329 -5.24 61.88 -11.83
CA CYS A 329 -5.52 61.99 -13.26
C CYS A 329 -6.99 61.64 -13.57
N LEU A 330 -7.58 62.25 -14.60
CA LEU A 330 -8.93 61.93 -15.08
C LEU A 330 -8.84 61.24 -16.46
N LEU A 331 -9.41 60.04 -16.59
CA LEU A 331 -9.48 59.30 -17.85
C LEU A 331 -10.88 58.69 -18.02
N MET A 332 -11.56 59.04 -19.13
CA MET A 332 -12.90 58.52 -19.48
C MET A 332 -13.94 58.62 -18.35
N GLY A 333 -13.94 59.75 -17.62
CA GLY A 333 -14.87 60.01 -16.51
C GLY A 333 -14.52 59.32 -15.18
N THR A 334 -13.44 58.54 -15.13
CA THR A 334 -12.95 57.88 -13.92
C THR A 334 -11.69 58.57 -13.41
N LEU A 335 -11.58 58.72 -12.09
CA LEU A 335 -10.47 59.40 -11.42
C LEU A 335 -9.43 58.35 -10.97
N TYR A 336 -8.17 58.52 -11.35
CA TYR A 336 -7.05 57.63 -11.07
C TYR A 336 -6.05 58.31 -10.14
N GLU A 337 -5.56 57.60 -9.13
CA GLU A 337 -4.50 58.10 -8.25
C GLU A 337 -3.16 58.11 -8.99
N HIS A 338 -2.23 58.95 -8.55
CA HIS A 338 -0.88 58.95 -9.10
C HIS A 338 -0.27 57.53 -9.05
N GLY A 339 0.38 57.08 -10.13
CA GLY A 339 0.96 55.74 -10.22
C GLY A 339 -0.03 54.62 -10.59
N ASP A 340 -1.34 54.87 -10.60
CA ASP A 340 -2.30 53.88 -11.09
C ASP A 340 -2.06 53.57 -12.57
N ARG A 341 -2.13 52.27 -12.90
CA ARG A 341 -2.02 51.76 -14.26
C ARG A 341 -3.38 51.28 -14.73
N TYR A 342 -3.78 51.72 -15.91
CA TYR A 342 -5.04 51.32 -16.53
C TYR A 342 -4.77 50.74 -17.92
N THR A 343 -5.25 49.51 -18.14
CA THR A 343 -5.23 48.83 -19.44
C THR A 343 -6.68 48.67 -19.94
N PRO A 344 -7.08 49.40 -21.00
CA PRO A 344 -8.40 49.23 -21.59
C PRO A 344 -8.58 47.84 -22.20
N LYS A 345 -9.80 47.30 -22.15
CA LYS A 345 -10.18 46.00 -22.73
C LYS A 345 -10.21 45.96 -24.27
N GLN A 346 -9.86 47.04 -24.96
CA GLN A 346 -9.85 47.11 -26.43
C GLN A 346 -8.42 47.42 -26.88
N CYS A 347 -7.66 46.40 -27.32
CA CYS A 347 -6.24 46.47 -27.68
C CYS A 347 -5.38 47.23 -26.65
N ALA A 348 -5.04 46.54 -25.55
CA ALA A 348 -4.48 47.14 -24.35
C ALA A 348 -3.11 47.84 -24.56
N VAL A 349 -3.14 49.15 -24.31
CA VAL A 349 -1.98 49.96 -23.92
C VAL A 349 -2.11 50.20 -22.42
N THR A 350 -1.03 49.99 -21.67
CA THR A 350 -0.92 50.48 -20.28
C THR A 350 -0.83 52.00 -20.29
N CYS A 351 -1.86 52.67 -19.80
CA CYS A 351 -1.81 54.07 -19.46
C CYS A 351 -1.35 54.19 -17.99
N VAL A 352 -0.39 55.08 -17.70
CA VAL A 352 0.07 55.37 -16.33
C VAL A 352 -0.25 56.82 -15.97
N CYS A 353 -0.82 57.04 -14.78
CA CYS A 353 -1.06 58.38 -14.25
C CYS A 353 0.22 58.94 -13.62
N HIS A 354 0.81 59.96 -14.23
CA HIS A 354 1.97 60.68 -13.69
C HIS A 354 1.57 62.13 -13.35
N ASP A 355 1.50 62.45 -12.05
CA ASP A 355 1.19 63.76 -11.47
C ASP A 355 0.14 64.59 -12.27
N GLY A 356 -1.09 64.09 -12.33
CA GLY A 356 -2.18 64.73 -13.06
C GLY A 356 -2.17 64.56 -14.59
N ASN A 357 -1.14 63.95 -15.18
CA ASN A 357 -1.04 63.70 -16.62
C ASN A 357 -1.11 62.19 -16.95
N MET A 358 -2.04 61.82 -17.83
CA MET A 358 -2.24 60.44 -18.25
C MET A 358 -1.39 60.12 -19.48
N GLN A 359 -0.37 59.27 -19.33
CA GLN A 359 0.52 58.88 -20.43
C GLN A 359 0.18 57.48 -20.94
N CYS A 360 -0.14 57.37 -22.24
CA CYS A 360 -0.48 56.11 -22.91
C CYS A 360 0.48 55.87 -24.09
N GLY A 361 1.10 54.69 -24.18
CA GLY A 361 1.88 54.27 -25.36
C GLY A 361 1.02 53.91 -26.58
N ARG A 362 1.58 53.68 -27.76
CA ARG A 362 0.86 53.09 -28.91
C ARG A 362 1.49 51.74 -29.25
N VAL A 363 0.67 50.70 -29.42
CA VAL A 363 1.13 49.37 -29.85
C VAL A 363 0.74 49.14 -31.31
N ASN A 364 1.67 48.55 -32.07
CA ASN A 364 1.52 48.22 -33.47
C ASN A 364 0.99 46.77 -33.62
N PRO A 365 -0.20 46.52 -34.20
CA PRO A 365 -0.85 45.20 -34.21
C PRO A 365 -0.07 44.09 -34.92
N GLU A 366 0.77 44.43 -35.90
CA GLU A 366 1.47 43.44 -36.74
C GLU A 366 2.71 42.80 -36.08
N LYS A 367 3.22 43.37 -34.98
CA LYS A 367 4.44 42.88 -34.31
C LYS A 367 4.15 42.05 -33.05
N ASN A 368 2.97 42.21 -32.48
CA ASN A 368 2.64 41.68 -31.14
C ASN A 368 1.65 40.50 -31.16
N CYS A 369 1.06 40.16 -32.31
CA CYS A 369 0.21 38.97 -32.43
C CYS A 369 1.02 37.75 -32.92
N PRO A 370 0.83 36.56 -32.32
CA PRO A 370 1.46 35.33 -32.78
C PRO A 370 0.94 34.91 -34.16
N LYS A 371 1.79 34.26 -34.96
CA LYS A 371 1.40 33.74 -36.28
C LYS A 371 0.44 32.56 -36.09
N LEU A 372 -0.73 32.66 -36.73
CA LEU A 372 -1.80 31.68 -36.61
C LEU A 372 -1.61 30.50 -37.59
N PRO A 373 -2.06 29.29 -37.23
CA PRO A 373 -1.89 28.09 -38.05
C PRO A 373 -2.92 27.93 -39.18
N CYS A 374 -3.96 28.77 -39.25
CA CYS A 374 -5.01 28.70 -40.28
C CYS A 374 -4.90 29.82 -41.32
N ASP A 375 -5.48 29.55 -42.49
CA ASP A 375 -5.57 30.51 -43.59
C ASP A 375 -6.37 31.76 -43.19
N ILE A 376 -6.04 32.90 -43.82
CA ILE A 376 -6.62 34.22 -43.53
C ILE A 376 -8.16 34.21 -43.61
N LYS A 377 -8.73 33.29 -44.40
CA LYS A 377 -10.17 33.16 -44.63
C LYS A 377 -10.93 32.53 -43.46
N ASP A 378 -10.25 31.68 -42.68
CA ASP A 378 -10.85 30.96 -41.55
C ASP A 378 -10.63 31.69 -40.21
N GLN A 379 -9.88 32.79 -40.24
CA GLN A 379 -9.60 33.62 -39.08
C GLN A 379 -10.81 34.50 -38.73
N PHE A 380 -11.24 34.44 -37.47
CA PHE A 380 -12.32 35.29 -36.95
C PHE A 380 -11.83 36.21 -35.83
N SER A 381 -12.51 37.34 -35.67
CA SER A 381 -12.26 38.33 -34.62
C SER A 381 -13.37 38.29 -33.57
N VAL A 382 -12.98 38.29 -32.30
CA VAL A 382 -13.93 38.32 -31.17
C VAL A 382 -14.01 39.74 -30.61
N PRO A 383 -15.20 40.26 -30.29
CA PRO A 383 -15.34 41.58 -29.67
C PRO A 383 -14.54 41.70 -28.37
N GLY A 384 -13.58 42.63 -28.30
CA GLY A 384 -12.72 42.85 -27.12
C GLY A 384 -11.34 42.21 -27.18
N GLU A 385 -11.04 41.39 -28.20
CA GLU A 385 -9.72 40.79 -28.39
C GLU A 385 -8.96 41.45 -29.55
N CYS A 386 -7.65 41.66 -29.39
CA CYS A 386 -6.83 42.40 -30.36
C CYS A 386 -6.30 41.54 -31.52
N CYS A 387 -6.09 40.24 -31.28
CA CYS A 387 -5.59 39.29 -32.28
C CYS A 387 -6.75 38.45 -32.86
N LYS A 388 -6.56 37.93 -34.08
CA LYS A 388 -7.51 37.00 -34.71
C LYS A 388 -7.34 35.57 -34.15
N PHE A 389 -8.35 34.74 -34.28
CA PHE A 389 -8.35 33.34 -33.82
C PHE A 389 -8.73 32.38 -34.94
N CYS A 390 -8.31 31.12 -34.81
CA CYS A 390 -8.63 30.03 -35.73
C CYS A 390 -9.59 29.03 -35.07
N PRO A 391 -10.59 28.51 -35.80
CA PRO A 391 -11.49 27.48 -35.29
C PRO A 391 -10.77 26.13 -35.16
N GLY A 392 -11.07 25.38 -34.09
CA GLY A 392 -10.59 24.01 -33.92
C GLY A 392 -9.14 23.85 -33.46
N VAL A 393 -8.50 24.94 -33.01
CA VAL A 393 -7.15 24.86 -32.43
C VAL A 393 -7.20 24.23 -31.03
N ASP A 394 -6.32 23.27 -30.78
CA ASP A 394 -6.12 22.69 -29.45
C ASP A 394 -5.09 23.51 -28.67
N TYR A 395 -5.58 24.45 -27.87
CA TYR A 395 -4.74 25.33 -27.05
C TYR A 395 -4.12 24.60 -25.85
N CYS A 396 -4.65 23.43 -25.43
CA CYS A 396 -4.04 22.62 -24.39
C CYS A 396 -2.78 21.90 -24.91
N SER A 397 -2.80 21.42 -26.15
CA SER A 397 -1.65 20.74 -26.77
C SER A 397 -0.52 21.68 -27.22
N MET A 398 -0.74 23.00 -27.25
CA MET A 398 0.29 24.00 -27.56
C MET A 398 1.14 24.41 -26.36
N GLY A 399 0.86 23.87 -25.18
CA GLY A 399 1.51 24.21 -23.91
C GLY A 399 0.62 25.11 -23.05
N HIS A 400 0.34 24.65 -21.82
CA HIS A 400 -0.51 25.34 -20.86
C HIS A 400 0.21 25.59 -19.53
N SER A 401 -0.25 26.60 -18.80
CA SER A 401 0.26 26.96 -17.46
C SER A 401 -0.60 26.42 -16.32
N CYS A 402 -1.48 25.45 -16.59
CA CYS A 402 -2.30 24.81 -15.55
C CYS A 402 -1.43 24.16 -14.47
N ASP A 403 -1.94 24.20 -13.24
CA ASP A 403 -1.36 23.50 -12.09
C ASP A 403 -1.25 21.98 -12.35
N GLU A 404 -0.31 21.29 -11.70
CA GLU A 404 -0.19 19.82 -11.79
C GLU A 404 -1.46 19.11 -11.30
N ASN A 405 -2.19 19.72 -10.36
CA ASN A 405 -3.46 19.24 -9.84
C ASN A 405 -4.67 19.84 -10.59
N ALA A 406 -4.50 20.31 -11.83
CA ALA A 406 -5.57 20.83 -12.68
C ALA A 406 -5.65 20.13 -14.04
N THR A 407 -6.86 20.06 -14.59
CA THR A 407 -7.12 19.59 -15.96
C THR A 407 -7.30 20.79 -16.90
N CYS A 408 -6.59 20.77 -18.04
CA CYS A 408 -6.77 21.75 -19.10
C CYS A 408 -8.02 21.44 -19.93
N MET A 409 -8.89 22.44 -20.11
CA MET A 409 -10.07 22.37 -20.97
C MET A 409 -9.93 23.35 -22.13
N ASN A 410 -10.05 22.83 -23.35
CA ASN A 410 -9.92 23.63 -24.56
C ASN A 410 -11.20 24.44 -24.82
N LEU A 411 -11.07 25.75 -25.05
CA LEU A 411 -12.15 26.65 -25.45
C LEU A 411 -11.92 27.13 -26.90
N ASN A 412 -12.91 27.80 -27.48
CA ASN A 412 -12.86 28.22 -28.89
C ASN A 412 -11.70 29.17 -29.21
N THR A 413 -11.23 29.96 -28.23
CA THR A 413 -10.23 31.02 -28.42
C THR A 413 -9.04 30.92 -27.48
N LYS A 414 -9.10 30.04 -26.47
CA LYS A 414 -8.09 29.87 -25.42
C LYS A 414 -8.26 28.51 -24.76
N TYR A 415 -7.47 28.21 -23.73
CA TYR A 415 -7.78 27.14 -22.79
C TYR A 415 -8.21 27.73 -21.43
N THR A 416 -8.84 26.92 -20.61
CA THR A 416 -9.06 27.19 -19.19
C THR A 416 -8.58 26.01 -18.37
N CYS A 417 -8.08 26.27 -17.18
CA CYS A 417 -7.68 25.22 -16.24
C CYS A 417 -8.80 25.00 -15.23
N THR A 418 -8.99 23.77 -14.77
CA THR A 418 -9.98 23.44 -13.74
C THR A 418 -9.32 22.49 -12.76
N CYS A 419 -9.28 22.84 -11.47
CA CYS A 419 -8.70 21.98 -10.45
C CYS A 419 -9.37 20.60 -10.44
N ASN A 420 -8.57 19.57 -10.24
CA ASN A 420 -9.02 18.20 -10.14
C ASN A 420 -9.89 18.01 -8.89
N GLN A 421 -10.66 16.92 -8.85
CA GLN A 421 -11.47 16.59 -7.68
C GLN A 421 -10.57 16.44 -6.43
N GLY A 422 -10.99 17.02 -5.31
CA GLY A 422 -10.18 17.10 -4.08
C GLY A 422 -9.33 18.38 -3.98
N PHE A 423 -9.33 19.24 -5.00
CA PHE A 423 -8.59 20.49 -5.01
C PHE A 423 -9.49 21.70 -5.30
N GLN A 424 -9.10 22.87 -4.81
CA GLN A 424 -9.79 24.14 -5.04
C GLN A 424 -8.81 25.24 -5.44
N GLY A 425 -9.29 26.18 -6.24
CA GLY A 425 -8.47 27.29 -6.73
C GLY A 425 -8.95 27.83 -8.07
N ASP A 426 -8.08 28.54 -8.76
CA ASP A 426 -8.33 29.15 -10.06
C ASP A 426 -7.89 28.27 -11.25
N GLY A 427 -7.36 27.08 -10.98
CA GLY A 427 -6.84 26.14 -11.97
C GLY A 427 -5.37 26.37 -12.36
N LEU A 428 -4.79 27.52 -12.00
CA LEU A 428 -3.35 27.80 -12.12
C LEU A 428 -2.63 27.55 -10.80
N THR A 429 -3.34 27.73 -9.69
CA THR A 429 -2.93 27.29 -8.35
C THR A 429 -4.08 26.47 -7.77
N CYS A 430 -3.81 25.19 -7.50
CA CYS A 430 -4.78 24.28 -6.92
C CYS A 430 -4.30 23.80 -5.56
N GLU A 431 -5.03 24.20 -4.53
CA GLU A 431 -4.77 23.81 -3.15
C GLU A 431 -5.64 22.64 -2.76
N ASP A 432 -5.10 21.76 -1.93
CA ASP A 432 -5.80 20.62 -1.36
C ASP A 432 -7.01 21.08 -0.55
N VAL A 433 -8.16 20.43 -0.75
CA VAL A 433 -9.37 20.68 0.05
C VAL A 433 -9.32 19.79 1.27
N ASP A 434 -9.18 20.39 2.45
CA ASP A 434 -9.30 19.64 3.70
C ASP A 434 -10.76 19.28 3.97
N GLU A 435 -11.17 18.10 3.49
CA GLU A 435 -12.55 17.64 3.67
C GLU A 435 -12.87 17.31 5.13
N CYS A 436 -11.88 17.23 6.02
CA CYS A 436 -12.10 17.00 7.45
C CYS A 436 -12.62 18.25 8.20
N GLN A 437 -12.70 19.41 7.55
CA GLN A 437 -13.22 20.64 8.16
C GLN A 437 -14.75 20.72 8.16
N GLU A 438 -15.43 19.97 7.28
CA GLU A 438 -16.88 20.01 7.14
C GLU A 438 -17.43 18.59 6.99
N GLU A 439 -18.53 18.28 7.69
CA GLU A 439 -19.17 16.97 7.60
C GLU A 439 -20.23 16.98 6.48
N GLY A 440 -20.06 16.09 5.50
CA GLY A 440 -20.97 15.92 4.37
C GLY A 440 -20.81 16.94 3.23
N GLY A 441 -21.60 16.76 2.18
CA GLY A 441 -21.56 17.62 0.98
C GLY A 441 -20.49 17.21 -0.03
N LEU A 442 -20.26 18.04 -1.04
CA LEU A 442 -19.33 17.75 -2.15
C LEU A 442 -17.85 17.93 -1.77
N ARG A 443 -17.57 18.66 -0.69
CA ARG A 443 -16.24 19.02 -0.20
C ARG A 443 -15.99 18.64 1.26
N GLY A 444 -16.91 17.91 1.88
CA GLY A 444 -16.79 17.47 3.26
C GLY A 444 -16.62 15.96 3.38
N HIS A 445 -16.25 15.51 4.57
CA HIS A 445 -16.02 14.12 4.86
C HIS A 445 -17.34 13.36 5.11
N HIS A 446 -17.39 12.11 4.69
CA HIS A 446 -18.51 11.20 4.97
C HIS A 446 -18.14 10.12 6.01
N CYS A 447 -17.20 10.44 6.89
CA CYS A 447 -16.82 9.57 8.01
C CYS A 447 -17.98 9.39 9.00
N HIS A 448 -18.27 8.14 9.37
CA HIS A 448 -19.34 7.80 10.31
C HIS A 448 -18.82 7.56 11.73
N SER A 449 -19.68 7.10 12.64
CA SER A 449 -19.37 6.89 14.05
C SER A 449 -18.16 5.97 14.27
N ASN A 450 -17.42 6.23 15.35
CA ASN A 450 -16.20 5.53 15.78
C ASN A 450 -15.01 5.68 14.82
N THR A 451 -14.99 6.76 14.04
CA THR A 451 -13.88 7.11 13.15
C THR A 451 -13.37 8.52 13.42
N ARG A 452 -12.11 8.77 13.06
CA ARG A 452 -11.50 10.11 12.96
C ARG A 452 -11.18 10.39 11.49
N CYS A 453 -11.55 11.56 10.99
CA CYS A 453 -11.16 11.99 9.66
C CYS A 453 -9.67 12.36 9.66
N VAL A 454 -8.95 11.96 8.61
CA VAL A 454 -7.57 12.34 8.35
C VAL A 454 -7.47 12.84 6.92
N ASN A 455 -7.09 14.10 6.75
CA ASN A 455 -6.91 14.71 5.45
C ASN A 455 -5.67 14.12 4.76
N VAL A 456 -5.76 13.84 3.46
CA VAL A 456 -4.66 13.37 2.62
C VAL A 456 -4.66 14.15 1.31
N VAL A 457 -3.51 14.33 0.67
CA VAL A 457 -3.47 15.15 -0.57
C VAL A 457 -4.42 14.57 -1.63
N GLY A 458 -5.41 15.36 -2.03
CA GLY A 458 -6.47 15.08 -2.98
C GLY A 458 -7.67 14.29 -2.44
N SER A 459 -7.73 13.95 -1.14
CA SER A 459 -8.86 13.24 -0.53
C SER A 459 -8.83 13.16 1.01
N TYR A 460 -9.66 12.31 1.61
CA TYR A 460 -9.62 12.03 3.05
C TYR A 460 -9.75 10.53 3.35
N VAL A 461 -9.28 10.14 4.53
CA VAL A 461 -9.41 8.79 5.07
C VAL A 461 -10.08 8.81 6.45
N CYS A 462 -11.12 8.01 6.62
CA CYS A 462 -11.72 7.76 7.93
C CYS A 462 -10.94 6.65 8.65
N GLN A 463 -10.26 6.99 9.73
CA GLN A 463 -9.46 6.05 10.53
C GLN A 463 -10.24 5.62 11.79
N CYS A 464 -10.28 4.33 12.10
CA CYS A 464 -10.98 3.85 13.29
C CYS A 464 -10.31 4.36 14.58
N LEU A 465 -11.13 4.66 15.58
CA LEU A 465 -10.66 4.94 16.94
C LEU A 465 -10.04 3.66 17.56
N PRO A 466 -9.12 3.79 18.53
CA PRO A 466 -8.58 2.63 19.25
C PRO A 466 -9.69 1.76 19.86
N GLY A 467 -9.62 0.45 19.66
CA GLY A 467 -10.68 -0.49 20.09
C GLY A 467 -11.79 -0.70 19.06
N TYR A 468 -11.70 -0.09 17.87
CA TYR A 468 -12.65 -0.29 16.77
C TYR A 468 -11.93 -0.80 15.52
N GLU A 469 -12.57 -1.73 14.79
CA GLU A 469 -12.05 -2.31 13.55
C GLU A 469 -12.82 -1.82 12.32
N ARG A 470 -12.12 -1.74 11.18
CA ARG A 470 -12.65 -1.17 9.93
C ARG A 470 -13.65 -2.14 9.29
N LYS A 471 -14.88 -1.68 9.10
CA LYS A 471 -15.92 -2.41 8.35
C LYS A 471 -15.86 -2.08 6.86
N ASP A 472 -15.78 -0.80 6.53
CA ASP A 472 -15.73 -0.27 5.17
C ASP A 472 -14.94 1.06 5.11
N LYS A 473 -15.09 1.82 4.01
CA LYS A 473 -14.35 3.08 3.80
C LYS A 473 -14.74 4.17 4.82
N PHE A 474 -15.93 4.09 5.41
CA PHE A 474 -16.52 5.13 6.27
C PHE A 474 -16.88 4.65 7.69
N ASN A 475 -17.00 3.34 7.92
CA ASN A 475 -17.52 2.77 9.16
C ASN A 475 -16.52 1.87 9.90
N CYS A 476 -16.59 1.91 11.24
CA CYS A 476 -15.86 1.00 12.14
C CYS A 476 -16.81 0.38 13.20
N TYR A 477 -16.54 -0.86 13.63
CA TYR A 477 -17.31 -1.57 14.66
C TYR A 477 -16.48 -1.81 15.93
N GLU A 478 -17.15 -1.95 17.06
CA GLU A 478 -16.53 -2.13 18.37
C GLU A 478 -15.87 -3.52 18.48
N VAL A 479 -14.62 -3.56 18.93
CA VAL A 479 -13.92 -4.79 19.27
C VAL A 479 -14.13 -5.01 20.77
N THR A 480 -14.87 -6.05 21.15
CA THR A 480 -15.06 -6.44 22.56
C THR A 480 -13.76 -7.01 23.11
N ILE A 481 -13.11 -6.31 24.05
CA ILE A 481 -11.81 -6.70 24.63
C ILE A 481 -12.06 -7.43 25.97
N CYS A 482 -11.54 -8.65 26.15
CA CYS A 482 -11.40 -9.26 27.48
C CYS A 482 -10.01 -8.92 28.03
N THR A 483 -9.92 -8.28 29.20
CA THR A 483 -8.63 -7.95 29.78
C THR A 483 -7.89 -9.22 30.21
N GLY A 484 -6.69 -9.43 29.65
CA GLY A 484 -5.91 -10.66 29.83
C GLY A 484 -6.18 -11.77 28.81
N GLY A 485 -7.18 -11.63 27.94
CA GLY A 485 -7.49 -12.59 26.88
C GLY A 485 -8.04 -13.94 27.36
N CYS A 486 -8.71 -14.65 26.45
CA CYS A 486 -9.18 -16.01 26.64
C CYS A 486 -8.05 -17.00 26.34
N LEU A 487 -7.80 -17.95 27.24
CA LEU A 487 -6.78 -18.98 27.10
C LEU A 487 -7.30 -20.16 26.28
N ASN A 488 -6.39 -21.04 25.87
CA ASN A 488 -6.71 -22.30 25.18
C ASN A 488 -7.64 -22.15 23.96
N GLY A 489 -7.54 -21.03 23.23
CA GLY A 489 -8.32 -20.75 22.02
C GLY A 489 -9.74 -20.25 22.24
N GLY A 490 -10.09 -19.80 23.45
CA GLY A 490 -11.38 -19.18 23.73
C GLY A 490 -11.63 -17.86 22.97
N VAL A 491 -12.90 -17.56 22.73
CA VAL A 491 -13.35 -16.36 22.00
C VAL A 491 -14.09 -15.44 22.97
N CYS A 492 -13.76 -14.15 22.96
CA CYS A 492 -14.50 -13.15 23.72
C CYS A 492 -15.89 -12.94 23.10
N GLU A 493 -16.93 -13.34 23.80
CA GLU A 493 -18.32 -13.09 23.38
C GLU A 493 -18.93 -11.86 24.07
N ALA A 494 -18.44 -11.51 25.26
CA ALA A 494 -18.83 -10.30 25.98
C ALA A 494 -17.67 -9.80 26.87
N PRO A 495 -17.73 -8.57 27.42
CA PRO A 495 -16.71 -8.07 28.33
C PRO A 495 -16.48 -9.05 29.49
N GLU A 496 -15.22 -9.46 29.70
CA GLU A 496 -14.81 -10.43 30.72
C GLU A 496 -15.48 -11.83 30.63
N GLN A 497 -16.07 -12.18 29.47
CA GLN A 497 -16.71 -13.47 29.27
C GLN A 497 -16.18 -14.18 28.03
N CYS A 498 -15.40 -15.24 28.29
CA CYS A 498 -14.86 -16.11 27.28
C CYS A 498 -15.80 -17.28 26.99
N LYS A 499 -16.04 -17.53 25.71
CA LYS A 499 -16.58 -18.80 25.24
C LYS A 499 -15.44 -19.78 25.03
N CYS A 500 -15.52 -20.89 25.74
CA CYS A 500 -14.50 -21.91 25.71
C CYS A 500 -14.72 -22.91 24.57
N PRO A 501 -13.63 -23.33 23.89
CA PRO A 501 -13.68 -24.47 22.99
C PRO A 501 -14.05 -25.73 23.77
N HIS A 502 -14.58 -26.73 23.06
CA HIS A 502 -14.90 -28.02 23.65
C HIS A 502 -13.66 -28.63 24.32
N GLY A 503 -13.81 -29.17 25.54
CA GLY A 503 -12.70 -29.68 26.35
C GLY A 503 -12.06 -28.67 27.32
N PHE A 504 -12.49 -27.40 27.30
CA PHE A 504 -12.03 -26.39 28.25
C PHE A 504 -13.20 -25.69 28.96
N ALA A 505 -12.95 -25.23 30.18
CA ALA A 505 -13.90 -24.54 31.04
C ALA A 505 -13.20 -23.47 31.90
N GLY A 506 -13.97 -22.64 32.60
CA GLY A 506 -13.46 -21.50 33.38
C GLY A 506 -13.85 -20.17 32.75
N SER A 507 -13.64 -19.06 33.47
CA SER A 507 -14.04 -17.73 33.00
C SER A 507 -13.16 -17.22 31.86
N ARG A 508 -11.95 -17.77 31.74
CA ARG A 508 -10.97 -17.51 30.68
C ARG A 508 -10.55 -18.78 29.96
N CYS A 509 -11.30 -19.87 30.08
CA CYS A 509 -10.98 -21.17 29.48
C CYS A 509 -9.65 -21.77 29.96
N GLU A 510 -9.27 -21.42 31.18
CA GLU A 510 -8.02 -21.79 31.83
C GLU A 510 -7.98 -23.24 32.32
N ARG A 511 -9.16 -23.87 32.48
CA ARG A 511 -9.29 -25.19 33.07
C ARG A 511 -9.60 -26.23 32.01
N ASP A 512 -8.81 -27.29 32.00
CA ASP A 512 -9.08 -28.49 31.22
C ASP A 512 -10.31 -29.25 31.77
N VAL A 513 -11.14 -29.77 30.88
CA VAL A 513 -12.29 -30.61 31.25
C VAL A 513 -11.87 -32.06 31.12
N ASP A 514 -11.77 -32.77 32.24
CA ASP A 514 -11.49 -34.21 32.20
C ASP A 514 -12.73 -34.98 31.72
N GLU A 515 -12.74 -35.33 30.43
CA GLU A 515 -13.84 -36.07 29.81
C GLU A 515 -13.93 -37.53 30.29
N CYS A 516 -12.82 -38.08 30.81
CA CYS A 516 -12.80 -39.42 31.37
C CYS A 516 -13.57 -39.51 32.69
N VAL A 517 -13.70 -38.39 33.41
CA VAL A 517 -14.44 -38.30 34.68
C VAL A 517 -15.85 -37.76 34.47
N THR A 518 -16.06 -36.80 33.57
CA THR A 518 -17.40 -36.25 33.30
C THR A 518 -18.33 -37.24 32.61
N ALA A 519 -17.82 -38.18 31.81
CA ALA A 519 -18.61 -39.27 31.23
C ALA A 519 -19.03 -40.38 32.22
N ALA A 520 -18.82 -40.18 33.53
CA ALA A 520 -19.24 -41.08 34.60
C ALA A 520 -20.60 -40.73 35.24
N HIS A 521 -21.28 -39.66 34.77
CA HIS A 521 -22.61 -39.30 35.25
C HIS A 521 -23.71 -40.19 34.64
N PRO A 522 -24.77 -40.54 35.40
CA PRO A 522 -25.84 -41.38 34.88
C PRO A 522 -26.65 -40.62 33.81
N GLY A 523 -26.46 -40.97 32.54
CA GLY A 523 -27.17 -40.38 31.40
C GLY A 523 -26.27 -39.91 30.27
N ASP A 524 -24.96 -39.74 30.52
CA ASP A 524 -23.99 -39.38 29.50
C ASP A 524 -23.35 -40.64 28.88
N MET A 525 -23.10 -40.59 27.58
CA MET A 525 -22.48 -41.69 26.84
C MET A 525 -21.03 -41.85 27.33
N PRO A 526 -20.56 -43.08 27.66
CA PRO A 526 -19.20 -43.26 28.16
C PRO A 526 -18.17 -42.73 27.16
N ALA A 527 -17.20 -41.94 27.63
CA ALA A 527 -16.19 -41.28 26.79
C ALA A 527 -15.47 -42.27 25.87
N CYS A 528 -15.22 -43.49 26.36
CA CYS A 528 -14.63 -44.57 25.59
C CYS A 528 -15.52 -45.83 25.60
N GLY A 529 -15.42 -46.64 24.54
CA GLY A 529 -16.09 -47.93 24.48
C GLY A 529 -15.67 -48.91 25.59
N PRO A 530 -16.47 -49.95 25.89
CA PRO A 530 -16.33 -50.80 27.08
C PRO A 530 -15.02 -51.60 27.20
N ARG A 531 -14.23 -51.71 26.11
CA ARG A 531 -12.94 -52.41 26.05
C ARG A 531 -11.73 -51.47 25.95
N ALA A 532 -11.95 -50.17 26.09
CA ALA A 532 -10.91 -49.16 26.07
C ALA A 532 -10.79 -48.47 27.45
N LEU A 533 -9.60 -47.94 27.71
CA LEU A 533 -9.25 -47.09 28.83
C LEU A 533 -9.21 -45.65 28.32
N CYS A 534 -9.93 -44.76 28.99
CA CYS A 534 -9.90 -43.33 28.70
C CYS A 534 -8.65 -42.70 29.32
N VAL A 535 -7.96 -41.86 28.55
CA VAL A 535 -6.83 -41.06 29.01
C VAL A 535 -7.12 -39.60 28.67
N ASN A 536 -7.20 -38.77 29.72
CA ASN A 536 -7.44 -37.34 29.57
C ASN A 536 -6.18 -36.62 29.06
N THR A 537 -6.38 -35.62 28.21
CA THR A 537 -5.33 -34.74 27.69
C THR A 537 -5.81 -33.28 27.68
N PRO A 538 -4.91 -32.28 27.72
CA PRO A 538 -5.37 -30.89 27.68
C PRO A 538 -6.21 -30.58 26.42
N GLY A 539 -7.51 -30.31 26.61
CA GLY A 539 -8.50 -29.98 25.59
C GLY A 539 -9.14 -31.16 24.88
N SER A 540 -8.86 -32.40 25.29
CA SER A 540 -9.39 -33.60 24.63
C SER A 540 -9.13 -34.86 25.44
N TYR A 541 -9.64 -35.99 25.00
CA TYR A 541 -9.30 -37.29 25.56
C TYR A 541 -9.05 -38.29 24.43
N TYR A 542 -8.35 -39.37 24.75
CA TYR A 542 -8.21 -40.48 23.81
C TYR A 542 -8.37 -41.82 24.50
N CYS A 543 -8.75 -42.82 23.71
CA CYS A 543 -9.05 -44.16 24.18
C CYS A 543 -7.93 -45.14 23.80
N VAL A 544 -7.48 -45.93 24.77
CA VAL A 544 -6.45 -46.96 24.61
C VAL A 544 -7.04 -48.34 24.86
N CYS A 545 -6.79 -49.31 23.99
CA CYS A 545 -7.32 -50.66 24.19
C CYS A 545 -6.70 -51.32 25.43
N ARG A 546 -7.52 -52.03 26.20
CA ARG A 546 -7.04 -52.84 27.32
C ARG A 546 -6.13 -53.97 26.81
N ALA A 547 -5.18 -54.41 27.64
CA ALA A 547 -4.22 -55.46 27.29
C ALA A 547 -4.93 -56.72 26.74
N GLY A 548 -4.46 -57.21 25.59
CA GLY A 548 -5.05 -58.35 24.89
C GLY A 548 -5.97 -58.00 23.72
N TYR A 549 -6.35 -56.71 23.56
CA TYR A 549 -7.18 -56.21 22.47
C TYR A 549 -6.40 -55.27 21.54
N ARG A 550 -6.67 -55.34 20.22
CA ARG A 550 -6.07 -54.43 19.23
C ARG A 550 -7.10 -53.44 18.67
N ARG A 551 -6.63 -52.26 18.28
CA ARG A 551 -7.47 -51.22 17.66
C ARG A 551 -7.83 -51.66 16.24
N ASP A 552 -9.13 -51.76 15.92
CA ASP A 552 -9.60 -52.03 14.56
C ASP A 552 -9.30 -50.81 13.67
N THR A 553 -8.68 -51.05 12.51
CA THR A 553 -8.28 -50.03 11.53
C THR A 553 -9.45 -49.39 10.77
N HIS A 554 -10.69 -49.89 10.92
CA HIS A 554 -11.83 -49.39 10.17
C HIS A 554 -12.92 -48.68 10.98
N LEU A 555 -12.99 -48.87 12.30
CA LEU A 555 -14.18 -48.48 13.07
C LEU A 555 -13.90 -47.99 14.50
N ASP A 556 -12.63 -47.77 14.86
CA ASP A 556 -12.19 -47.13 16.12
C ASP A 556 -12.76 -47.78 17.41
N TYR A 557 -12.91 -49.11 17.40
CA TYR A 557 -13.21 -49.94 18.58
C TYR A 557 -12.14 -51.02 18.79
N CYS A 558 -12.08 -51.54 20.02
CA CYS A 558 -11.08 -52.54 20.40
C CYS A 558 -11.60 -53.97 20.13
N GLU A 559 -10.95 -54.69 19.22
CA GLU A 559 -11.32 -56.04 18.77
C GLU A 559 -10.29 -57.12 19.09
N GLY A 560 -10.82 -58.33 19.31
CA GLY A 560 -10.10 -59.60 19.26
C GLY A 560 -9.17 -59.89 20.44
N ASN A 561 -9.08 -61.16 20.84
CA ASN A 561 -8.03 -61.65 21.74
C ASN A 561 -6.77 -61.94 20.92
N ILE A 562 -5.61 -61.46 21.35
CA ILE A 562 -4.32 -61.89 20.83
C ILE A 562 -4.11 -63.36 21.24
N VAL A 563 -4.22 -64.30 20.30
CA VAL A 563 -3.74 -65.68 20.51
C VAL A 563 -2.22 -65.65 20.34
N PRO A 564 -1.44 -66.07 21.35
CA PRO A 564 0.01 -66.12 21.22
C PRO A 564 0.40 -67.29 20.29
N SER A 565 1.22 -66.98 19.28
CA SER A 565 1.85 -67.94 18.37
C SER A 565 2.84 -68.86 19.07
#